data_AF-A0A6B3HF72-F1
#
_entry.id   AF-A0A6B3HF72-F1
#
_cell.length_a   1.000
_cell.length_b   1.000
_cell.length_c   1.000
_cell.angle_alpha   90.00
_cell.angle_beta   90.00
_cell.angle_gamma   90.00
#
_symmetry.space_group_name_H-M   'P 1'
#
loop_
_entity.id
_entity.type
_entity.pdbx_description
1 polymer ?
#
loop_
_entity_poly.entity_id
_entity_poly.type
_entity_poly.pdbx_seq_one_letter_code
_entity_poly.pdbx_strand_id
1 'polypeptide(L)' 'IGCANCVNACPFGVPKIDLGAKLQLKCNLCYDRTAYGLAPMCATVCPTGALFYGTVEELQAERPGVQVADTFVFGETEV' A
#
# COMPACT_ATOMS: atom_id res chain seq x y z
N ILE A 1 15.16 16.33 -1.78
CA ILE A 1 15.50 16.64 -3.19
C ILE A 1 14.27 17.03 -4.02
N GLY A 2 13.09 16.43 -3.83
CA GLY A 2 11.84 16.97 -4.41
C GLY A 2 11.77 16.99 -5.94
N CYS A 3 12.57 16.17 -6.63
CA CYS A 3 12.72 16.17 -8.09
C CYS A 3 11.54 15.61 -8.88
N ALA A 4 10.44 15.21 -8.21
CA ALA A 4 9.25 14.60 -8.82
C ALA A 4 9.45 13.29 -9.60
N ASN A 5 10.67 12.75 -9.71
CA ASN A 5 10.91 11.48 -10.43
C ASN A 5 10.04 10.32 -9.92
N CYS A 6 9.82 10.22 -8.61
CA CYS A 6 8.95 9.19 -8.03
C CYS A 6 7.47 9.35 -8.41
N VAL A 7 7.01 10.58 -8.65
CA VAL A 7 5.64 10.86 -9.12
C VAL A 7 5.49 10.39 -10.56
N ASN A 8 6.48 10.68 -11.40
CA ASN A 8 6.47 10.31 -12.82
C ASN A 8 6.69 8.81 -13.05
N ALA A 9 7.47 8.15 -12.19
CA ALA A 9 7.79 6.73 -12.33
C ALA A 9 6.69 5.80 -11.85
N CYS A 10 5.80 6.25 -10.94
CA CYS A 10 4.79 5.38 -10.37
C CYS A 10 3.61 5.17 -11.36
N PRO A 11 3.37 3.94 -11.83
CA PRO A 11 2.30 3.66 -12.80
C PRO A 11 0.90 3.90 -12.22
N PHE A 12 0.79 3.84 -10.89
CA PHE A 12 -0.47 4.07 -10.16
C PHE A 12 -0.68 5.55 -9.77
N GLY A 13 0.29 6.44 -10.03
CA GLY A 13 0.18 7.87 -9.71
C GLY A 13 0.04 8.19 -8.21
N VAL A 14 0.52 7.29 -7.34
CA VAL A 14 0.31 7.37 -5.88
C VAL A 14 1.11 8.50 -5.21
N PRO A 15 2.43 8.66 -5.43
CA PRO A 15 3.21 9.70 -4.76
C PRO A 15 2.72 11.10 -5.12
N LYS A 16 2.57 11.96 -4.12
CA LYS A 16 2.25 13.38 -4.28
C LYS A 16 3.39 14.24 -3.75
N ILE A 17 3.58 15.42 -4.33
CA ILE A 17 4.58 16.37 -3.88
C ILE A 17 3.90 17.62 -3.31
N ASP A 18 4.34 18.01 -2.12
CA ASP A 18 4.02 19.30 -1.53
C ASP A 18 5.23 20.23 -1.75
N LEU A 19 5.05 21.22 -2.63
CA LEU A 19 6.10 22.16 -2.99
C LEU A 19 6.38 23.19 -1.88
N GLY A 20 5.37 23.51 -1.06
CA GLY A 20 5.52 24.43 0.07
C GLY A 20 6.32 23.79 1.20
N ALA A 21 5.94 22.56 1.59
CA ALA A 21 6.65 21.78 2.59
C ALA A 21 7.95 21.16 2.06
N LYS A 22 8.14 21.11 0.73
CA LYS A 22 9.23 20.40 0.04
C LYS A 22 9.27 18.90 0.39
N LEU A 23 8.11 18.30 0.60
CA LEU A 23 7.93 16.91 1.00
C LEU A 23 7.25 16.09 -0.09
N GLN A 24 7.57 14.81 -0.12
CA GLN A 24 6.85 13.82 -0.93
C GLN A 24 6.04 12.93 0.01
N LEU A 25 4.77 12.74 -0.32
CA LEU A 25 3.80 12.08 0.53
C LEU A 25 3.21 10.88 -0.21
N LYS A 26 3.07 9.77 0.51
CA LYS A 26 2.34 8.57 0.09
C LYS A 26 1.94 7.79 1.34
N CYS A 27 1.08 6.79 1.16
CA CYS A 27 0.84 5.80 2.21
C CYS A 27 2.18 5.17 2.65
N ASN A 28 2.43 5.17 3.96
CA ASN A 28 3.56 4.53 4.61
C ASN A 28 3.16 3.25 5.36
N LEU A 29 1.97 2.72 5.04
CA LEU A 29 1.37 1.56 5.71
C LEU A 29 1.18 1.76 7.23
N CYS A 30 0.96 3.00 7.68
CA CYS A 30 0.93 3.34 9.10
C CYS A 30 2.16 2.82 9.86
N TYR A 31 3.35 3.10 9.34
CA TYR A 31 4.63 2.66 9.92
C TYR A 31 4.72 2.87 11.45
N ASP A 32 4.23 4.02 11.92
CA ASP A 32 4.12 4.40 13.33
C ASP A 32 3.30 3.42 14.17
N ARG A 33 2.34 2.71 13.57
CA ARG A 33 1.52 1.68 14.21
C ARG A 33 2.10 0.28 13.99
N THR A 34 2.44 -0.05 12.74
CA THR A 34 2.92 -1.39 12.38
C THR A 34 4.26 -1.71 13.03
N ALA A 35 5.09 -0.69 13.32
CA ALA A 35 6.33 -0.87 14.09
C ALA A 35 6.10 -1.38 15.53
N TYR A 36 4.88 -1.20 16.08
CA TYR A 36 4.49 -1.71 17.40
C TYR A 36 3.51 -2.90 17.31
N GLY A 37 3.43 -3.56 16.14
CA GLY A 37 2.55 -4.71 15.94
C GLY A 37 1.06 -4.37 15.85
N LEU A 38 0.70 -3.08 15.69
CA LEU A 38 -0.68 -2.66 15.50
C LEU A 38 -1.03 -2.61 14.01
N ALA A 39 -2.25 -3.01 13.66
CA ALA A 39 -2.74 -2.91 12.29
C ALA A 39 -2.88 -1.45 11.81
N PRO A 40 -2.76 -1.18 10.50
CA PRO A 40 -3.00 0.14 9.92
C PRO A 40 -4.40 0.67 10.24
N MET A 41 -4.50 1.99 10.43
CA MET A 41 -5.75 2.62 10.89
C MET A 41 -6.91 2.36 9.92
N CYS A 42 -6.66 2.36 8.61
CA CYS A 42 -7.68 2.08 7.60
C CYS A 42 -8.27 0.67 7.73
N ALA A 43 -7.44 -0.34 8.02
CA ALA A 43 -7.90 -1.71 8.25
C ALA A 43 -8.63 -1.83 9.59
N THR A 44 -8.11 -1.18 10.65
CA THR A 44 -8.73 -1.21 11.99
C THR A 44 -10.11 -0.56 12.03
N VAL A 45 -10.31 0.56 11.30
CA VAL A 45 -11.57 1.31 11.35
C VAL A 45 -12.63 0.79 10.38
N CYS A 46 -12.28 -0.14 9.48
CA CYS A 46 -13.20 -0.61 8.44
C CYS A 46 -14.40 -1.35 9.06
N PRO A 47 -15.63 -0.80 9.00
CA PRO A 47 -16.77 -1.38 9.72
C PRO A 47 -17.29 -2.65 9.04
N THR A 48 -17.06 -2.80 7.74
CA THR A 48 -17.56 -3.92 6.92
C THR A 48 -16.54 -5.05 6.78
N GLY A 49 -15.31 -4.88 7.28
CA GLY A 49 -14.23 -5.86 7.09
C GLY A 49 -13.76 -6.00 5.63
N ALA A 50 -14.01 -4.99 4.79
CA ALA A 50 -13.55 -4.96 3.41
C ALA A 50 -12.02 -4.82 3.29
N LEU A 51 -11.38 -4.17 4.26
CA LEU A 51 -9.93 -4.06 4.35
C LEU A 51 -9.39 -5.08 5.35
N PHE A 52 -8.37 -5.83 4.94
CA PHE A 52 -7.67 -6.81 5.78
C PHE A 52 -6.18 -6.49 5.82
N TYR A 53 -5.57 -6.73 6.97
CA TYR A 53 -4.14 -6.59 7.19
C TYR A 53 -3.65 -7.79 7.97
N GLY A 54 -2.69 -8.51 7.39
CA GLY A 54 -2.13 -9.75 7.89
C GLY A 54 -1.18 -10.33 6.86
N THR A 55 -0.73 -11.56 7.09
CA THR A 55 0.10 -12.29 6.12
C THR A 55 -0.76 -12.89 5.00
N VAL A 56 -0.10 -13.33 3.94
CA VAL A 56 -0.78 -14.02 2.83
C VAL A 56 -1.39 -15.34 3.30
N GLU A 57 -0.71 -16.05 4.21
CA GLU A 57 -1.19 -17.30 4.79
C GLU A 57 -2.44 -17.08 5.65
N GLU A 58 -2.46 -16.01 6.47
CA GLU A 58 -3.64 -15.61 7.24
C GLU A 58 -4.80 -15.26 6.32
N LEU A 59 -4.54 -14.49 5.25
CA LEU A 59 -5.56 -14.13 4.26
C LEU A 59 -6.15 -15.38 3.58
N GLN A 60 -5.31 -16.33 3.16
CA GLN A 60 -5.75 -17.56 2.49
C GLN A 60 -6.54 -18.47 3.44
N ALA A 61 -6.16 -18.51 4.72
CA ALA A 61 -6.87 -19.28 5.74
C ALA A 61 -8.26 -18.69 6.04
N GLU A 62 -8.37 -17.37 6.19
CA GLU A 62 -9.64 -16.69 6.48
C GLU A 62 -10.54 -16.55 5.24
N ARG A 63 -9.95 -16.41 4.05
CA ARG A 63 -10.67 -16.18 2.78
C ARG A 63 -10.26 -17.22 1.73
N PRO A 64 -10.69 -18.47 1.87
CA PRO A 64 -10.34 -19.52 0.93
C PRO A 64 -10.85 -19.20 -0.49
N GLY A 65 -9.99 -19.40 -1.49
CA GLY A 65 -10.31 -19.16 -2.91
C GLY A 65 -10.05 -17.74 -3.41
N VAL A 66 -9.61 -16.81 -2.55
CA VAL A 66 -9.13 -15.49 -3.00
C VAL A 66 -7.76 -15.66 -3.65
N GLN A 67 -7.65 -15.25 -4.93
CA GLN A 67 -6.35 -15.17 -5.59
C GLN A 67 -5.66 -13.86 -5.18
N VAL A 68 -4.45 -14.00 -4.65
CA VAL A 68 -3.58 -12.87 -4.32
C VAL A 68 -2.80 -12.52 -5.59
N ALA A 69 -2.89 -11.27 -6.03
CA ALA A 69 -2.00 -10.75 -7.06
C ALA A 69 -0.68 -10.34 -6.39
N ASP A 70 0.31 -11.23 -6.45
CA ASP A 70 1.68 -11.01 -5.95
C ASP A 70 2.65 -10.54 -7.04
N THR A 71 2.24 -10.65 -8.31
CA THR A 71 2.99 -10.18 -9.47
C THR A 71 2.47 -8.83 -9.99
N PHE A 72 3.38 -7.90 -10.28
CA PHE A 72 3.07 -6.69 -11.02
C PHE A 72 3.39 -6.86 -12.52
N VAL A 73 2.40 -6.70 -13.38
CA VAL A 73 2.56 -6.77 -14.84
C VAL A 73 2.35 -5.38 -15.44
N PHE A 74 3.35 -4.90 -16.19
CA PHE A 74 3.27 -3.64 -16.94
C PHE A 74 3.39 -3.93 -18.44
N GLY A 75 2.25 -3.92 -19.14
CA GLY A 75 2.19 -4.35 -20.54
C GLY A 75 2.41 -5.86 -20.66
N GLU A 76 3.38 -6.27 -21.48
CA GLU A 76 3.78 -7.68 -21.62
C GLU A 76 4.90 -8.10 -20.65
N THR A 77 5.40 -7.16 -19.83
CA THR A 77 6.56 -7.41 -18.97
C THR A 77 6.12 -7.62 -17.53
N GLU A 78 6.56 -8.73 -16.95
CA GLU A 78 6.52 -8.98 -15.51
C GLU A 78 7.69 -8.22 -14.86
N VAL A 79 7.41 -7.42 -13.82
CA VAL A 79 8.39 -6.52 -13.19
C VAL A 79 8.61 -6.89 -11.73
#